data_AF-A0A943ATM1-F1
#
_entry.id   AF-A0A943ATM1-F1
#
_cell.length_a   1.000
_cell.length_b   1.000
_cell.length_c   1.000
_cell.angle_alpha   90.00
_cell.angle_beta   90.00
_cell.angle_gamma   90.00
#
_symmetry.space_group_name_H-M   'P 1'
#
loop_
_entity.id
_entity.type
_entity.pdbx_description
1 polymer ?
#
loop_
_entity_poly.entity_id
_entity_poly.type
_entity_poly.pdbx_seq_one_letter_code
_entity_poly.pdbx_strand_id
1 'polypeptide(L)' 'MKGQKHYDTAIKSVAERLRAVRIARGLTQEAVYFNTGLNMRRVEGGKTNLSLSTLCELCKFYDITLEELFKELPIE' A
#
# COMPACT_ATOMS: atom_id res chain seq x y z
N MET A 1 -25.98 2.41 -11.21
CA MET A 1 -24.57 1.99 -10.99
C MET A 1 -24.55 1.22 -9.68
N LYS A 2 -24.11 -0.05 -9.69
CA LYS A 2 -24.06 -0.88 -8.47
C LYS A 2 -23.26 -0.12 -7.41
N GLY A 3 -23.85 0.07 -6.23
CA GLY A 3 -23.22 0.78 -5.11
C GLY A 3 -21.84 0.20 -4.86
N GLN A 4 -20.82 1.04 -5.02
CA GLN A 4 -19.45 0.65 -4.76
C GLN A 4 -19.37 0.28 -3.27
N LYS A 5 -19.00 -0.96 -2.97
CA LYS A 5 -18.75 -1.35 -1.58
C LYS A 5 -17.62 -0.46 -1.06
N HIS A 6 -17.90 0.33 -0.04
CA HIS A 6 -16.94 1.21 0.59
C HIS A 6 -16.11 0.41 1.59
N TYR A 7 -14.91 0.02 1.16
CA TYR A 7 -13.92 -0.64 2.01
C TYR A 7 -12.88 0.37 2.51
N ASP A 8 -13.31 1.61 2.76
CA ASP A 8 -12.42 2.74 3.03
C ASP A 8 -11.49 2.46 4.22
N THR A 9 -12.00 1.77 5.26
CA THR A 9 -11.19 1.28 6.39
C THR A 9 -10.09 0.34 5.94
N ALA A 10 -10.41 -0.73 5.20
CA ALA A 10 -9.44 -1.71 4.74
C ALA A 10 -8.40 -1.09 3.78
N ILE A 11 -8.84 -0.23 2.86
CA ILE A 11 -7.95 0.49 1.94
C ILE A 11 -6.95 1.35 2.73
N LYS A 12 -7.45 2.07 3.74
CA LYS A 12 -6.61 2.89 4.61
C LYS A 12 -5.63 2.05 5.41
N SER A 13 -6.04 0.91 5.96
CA SER A 13 -5.15 0.02 6.71
C SER A 13 -4.03 -0.56 5.84
N VAL A 14 -4.32 -0.95 4.58
CA VAL A 14 -3.28 -1.37 3.62
C VAL A 14 -2.30 -0.22 3.35
N ALA A 15 -2.81 1.00 3.11
CA ALA A 15 -1.98 2.17 2.85
C ALA A 15 -1.08 2.53 4.05
N GLU A 16 -1.61 2.46 5.27
CA GLU A 16 -0.87 2.69 6.51
C GLU A 16 0.21 1.62 6.73
N ARG A 17 -0.09 0.35 6.44
CA ARG A 17 0.89 -0.73 6.51
C ARG A 17 2.03 -0.53 5.51
N LEU A 18 1.74 -0.18 4.25
CA LEU A 18 2.77 0.15 3.25
C LEU A 18 3.65 1.31 3.71
N ARG A 19 3.05 2.34 4.32
CA ARG A 19 3.80 3.46 4.91
C ARG A 19 4.70 3.02 6.05
N ALA A 20 4.21 2.17 6.95
CA ALA A 20 4.99 1.64 8.07
C ALA A 20 6.20 0.83 7.57
N VAL A 21 5.98 -0.06 6.59
CA VAL A 21 7.02 -0.86 5.92
C VAL A 21 8.09 0.03 5.28
N ARG A 22 7.68 1.12 4.61
CA ARG A 22 8.60 2.10 4.02
C ARG A 22 9.45 2.81 5.09
N ILE A 23 8.81 3.31 6.14
CA ILE A 23 9.50 4.02 7.23
C ILE A 23 10.48 3.09 7.95
N ALA A 24 10.10 1.84 8.21
CA ALA A 24 10.98 0.85 8.82
C ALA A 24 12.24 0.55 7.98
N ARG A 25 12.19 0.81 6.67
CA ARG A 25 13.33 0.70 5.74
C ARG A 25 14.12 2.00 5.57
N GLY A 26 13.75 3.07 6.28
CA GLY A 26 14.42 4.37 6.19
C GLY A 26 14.22 5.09 4.85
N LEU A 27 13.20 4.73 4.08
CA LEU A 27 12.99 5.25 2.72
C LEU A 27 12.08 6.50 2.75
N THR A 28 12.43 7.53 1.96
CA THR A 28 11.53 8.65 1.69
C THR A 28 10.50 8.28 0.62
N GLN A 29 9.42 9.07 0.48
CA GLN A 29 8.45 8.87 -0.60
C GLN A 29 9.09 9.06 -1.98
N GLU A 30 10.00 10.02 -2.10
CA GLU A 30 10.75 10.32 -3.30
C GLU A 30 11.66 9.14 -3.70
N ALA A 31 12.35 8.54 -2.72
CA ALA A 31 13.21 7.38 -2.98
C ALA A 31 12.40 6.21 -3.58
N VAL A 32 11.20 5.93 -3.09
CA VAL A 32 10.34 4.88 -3.66
C VAL A 32 9.87 5.28 -5.06
N TYR A 33 9.47 6.52 -5.28
CA TYR A 33 9.05 7.01 -6.59
C TYR A 33 10.18 6.87 -7.63
N PHE A 34 11.42 7.23 -7.29
CA PHE A 34 12.54 7.11 -8.21
C PHE A 34 12.85 5.66 -8.61
N ASN A 35 12.57 4.68 -7.74
CA ASN A 35 12.84 3.28 -8.02
C ASN A 35 11.68 2.52 -8.68
N THR A 36 10.44 2.96 -8.44
CA THR A 36 9.22 2.22 -8.84
C THR A 36 8.31 3.00 -9.78
N GLY A 37 8.50 4.31 -9.91
CA GLY A 37 7.56 5.21 -10.59
C GLY A 37 6.21 5.39 -9.87
N LEU A 38 6.03 4.77 -8.69
CA LEU A 38 4.76 4.81 -7.95
C LEU A 38 4.65 6.07 -7.10
N ASN A 39 3.52 6.77 -7.22
CA ASN A 39 3.25 7.98 -6.45
C ASN A 39 2.86 7.64 -5.01
N MET A 40 3.82 7.73 -4.07
CA MET A 40 3.57 7.35 -2.67
C MET A 40 2.59 8.26 -1.93
N ARG A 41 2.43 9.54 -2.33
CA ARG A 41 1.36 10.39 -1.78
C ARG A 41 -0.02 9.81 -2.09
N ARG A 42 -0.21 9.25 -3.30
CA ARG A 42 -1.45 8.58 -3.70
C ARG A 42 -1.61 7.23 -2.98
N VAL A 43 -0.54 6.42 -2.95
CA VAL A 43 -0.56 5.09 -2.32
C VAL A 43 -0.86 5.19 -0.82
N GLU A 44 -0.08 5.99 -0.09
CA GLU A 44 -0.23 6.16 1.37
C GLU A 44 -1.41 7.04 1.75
N GLY A 45 -2.02 7.71 0.78
CA GLY A 45 -3.23 8.48 1.00
C GLY A 45 -4.46 7.62 1.28
N GLY A 46 -4.46 6.34 0.88
CA GLY A 46 -5.54 5.39 1.20
C GLY A 46 -6.93 5.79 0.68
N LYS A 47 -7.01 6.65 -0.34
CA LYS A 47 -8.29 7.18 -0.86
C LYS A 47 -8.89 6.32 -1.99
N THR A 48 -8.09 5.45 -2.60
CA THR A 48 -8.51 4.62 -3.73
C THR A 48 -7.89 3.24 -3.61
N ASN A 49 -8.59 2.25 -4.18
CA ASN A 49 -8.05 0.90 -4.30
C ASN A 49 -6.73 0.90 -5.07
N LEU A 50 -5.79 0.12 -4.56
CA LEU A 50 -4.56 -0.22 -5.26
C LEU A 50 -4.81 -1.48 -6.10
N SER A 51 -4.22 -1.50 -7.28
CA SER A 51 -4.24 -2.72 -8.08
C SER A 51 -3.34 -3.79 -7.43
N LEU A 52 -3.66 -5.07 -7.66
CA LEU A 52 -2.81 -6.16 -7.19
C LEU A 52 -1.38 -6.06 -7.73
N SER A 53 -1.19 -5.60 -8.97
CA SER A 53 0.14 -5.39 -9.53
C SER A 53 0.93 -4.31 -8.78
N THR A 54 0.29 -3.20 -8.41
CA THR A 54 0.91 -2.17 -7.56
C THR A 54 1.34 -2.73 -6.20
N LEU A 55 0.49 -3.57 -5.59
CA LEU A 55 0.83 -4.22 -4.32
C LEU A 55 2.03 -5.16 -4.49
N CYS A 56 2.03 -6.01 -5.52
CA CYS A 56 3.15 -6.90 -5.81
C CYS A 56 4.46 -6.15 -6.07
N GLU A 57 4.41 -5.04 -6.80
CA GLU A 57 5.58 -4.21 -7.08
C GLU A 57 6.17 -3.59 -5.81
N LEU A 58 5.32 -3.05 -4.93
CA LEU A 58 5.75 -2.52 -3.64
C LEU A 58 6.26 -3.62 -2.71
N CYS A 59 5.59 -4.77 -2.65
CA CYS A 59 6.05 -5.95 -1.90
C CYS A 59 7.45 -6.38 -2.36
N LYS A 60 7.66 -6.50 -3.67
CA LYS A 60 8.97 -6.85 -4.24
C LYS A 60 10.02 -5.78 -3.91
N PHE A 61 9.69 -4.50 -4.07
CA PHE A 61 10.61 -3.41 -3.78
C PHE A 61 10.99 -3.35 -2.30
N TYR A 62 10.04 -3.63 -1.40
CA TYR A 62 10.29 -3.70 0.03
C TYR A 62 10.85 -5.06 0.46
N ASP A 63 10.96 -6.08 -0.38
CA ASP A 63 11.35 -7.42 0.07
C ASP A 63 10.43 -7.93 1.21
N ILE A 64 9.11 -7.87 0.97
CA ILE A 64 8.09 -8.52 1.77
C ILE A 64 7.14 -9.30 0.87
N THR A 65 6.50 -10.32 1.42
CA THR A 65 5.42 -11.06 0.78
C THR A 65 4.08 -10.31 0.90
N LEU A 66 3.10 -10.70 0.08
CA LEU A 66 1.72 -10.24 0.27
C LEU A 66 1.16 -10.76 1.60
N GLU A 67 1.50 -11.97 2.01
CA GLU A 67 1.10 -12.51 3.31
C GLU A 67 1.53 -11.59 4.45
N GLU A 68 2.81 -11.19 4.48
CA GLU A 68 3.34 -10.25 5.48
C GLU A 68 2.70 -8.86 5.39
N LEU A 69 2.31 -8.41 4.20
CA LEU A 69 1.56 -7.18 4.02
C LEU A 69 0.18 -7.26 4.69
N PHE A 70 -0.51 -8.40 4.58
CA PHE A 70 -1.89 -8.57 5.06
C PHE A 70 -2.00 -9.19 6.46
N LYS A 71 -0.90 -9.65 7.07
CA LYS A 71 -0.84 -10.49 8.29
C LYS A 71 -1.62 -9.96 9.52
N GLU A 72 -1.97 -8.68 9.56
CA GLU A 72 -2.64 -8.06 10.72
C GLU A 72 -3.68 -7.01 10.27
N LEU A 73 -4.19 -7.12 9.05
CA LEU A 73 -5.20 -6.19 8.55
C LEU A 73 -6.60 -6.72 8.87
N PRO A 74 -7.39 -6.00 9.70
CA PRO A 74 -8.78 -6.40 9.95
C PRO A 74 -9.58 -6.29 8.65
N ILE A 75 -10.39 -7.30 8.37
CA ILE A 75 -11.44 -7.22 7.34
C ILE A 75 -12.73 -6.95 8.11
N GLU A 76 -13.15 -5.68 8.15
CA GLU A 76 -14.50 -5.28 8.57
C GLU A 76 -15.49 -5.40 7.40
#